data_AF-A0A1S3J432-F1
#
_entry.id   AF-A0A1S3J432-F1
#
_cell.length_a   1.000
_cell.length_b   1.000
_cell.length_c   1.000
_cell.angle_alpha   90.00
_cell.angle_beta   90.00
_cell.angle_gamma   90.00
#
_symmetry.space_group_name_H-M   'P 1'
#
loop_
_entity.id
_entity.type
_entity.pdbx_description
1 polymer ?
#
loop_
_entity_poly.entity_id
_entity_poly.type
_entity_poly.pdbx_seq_one_letter_code
_entity_poly.pdbx_strand_id
1 'polypeptide(L)'
;MEMCMCDRLECPPYGYCGSQYPMWMLGDHPTEAEGIVKHTLCSRISSSYCCHTPGESSYIKGDVIYVKKCPGGYYVYRIPNLKYNWGARSVCSVKDTSDPCLDSNCTYGCVNNNGKFQCTCPPDMVKSGDHCVLPCQVNNPGCSHGCVNQADGTASCRCPFYLTLGADNITCISKCQTNNGGCSDYCHEDGQGDVACSCPANLVLASDGKTCKTSCTINNGDCSHVCNDTDKGVVCDCPPNLNMGDDGKTCGASDGFI
;
A
#
# COMPACT_ATOMS: atom_id res chain seq x y z
N MET A 1 -31.34 5.31 -12.48
CA MET A 1 -31.91 5.21 -13.84
C MET A 1 -30.78 5.58 -14.77
N GLU A 2 -30.18 4.62 -15.45
CA GLU A 2 -29.16 4.91 -16.48
C GLU A 2 -29.85 5.73 -17.58
N MET A 3 -29.36 6.95 -17.81
CA MET A 3 -29.79 7.77 -18.94
C MET A 3 -29.08 7.24 -20.18
N CYS A 4 -29.82 6.88 -21.23
CA CYS A 4 -29.17 6.56 -22.50
C CYS A 4 -28.59 7.83 -23.12
N MET A 5 -27.55 7.67 -23.92
CA MET A 5 -26.88 8.77 -24.60
C MET A 5 -27.46 8.95 -26.01
N CYS A 6 -27.68 10.20 -26.43
CA CYS A 6 -28.08 10.54 -27.79
C CYS A 6 -27.06 11.48 -28.42
N ASP A 7 -26.88 11.34 -29.74
CA ASP A 7 -26.18 12.36 -30.51
C ASP A 7 -27.03 13.65 -30.50
N ARG A 8 -26.38 14.79 -30.32
CA ARG A 8 -27.05 16.10 -30.32
C ARG A 8 -27.48 16.53 -31.72
N LEU A 9 -26.87 15.98 -32.77
CA LEU A 9 -27.08 16.36 -34.18
C LEU A 9 -27.91 15.33 -34.96
N GLU A 10 -28.02 14.10 -34.47
CA GLU A 10 -28.76 13.04 -35.16
C GLU A 10 -30.05 12.67 -34.44
N CYS A 11 -31.09 12.38 -35.22
CA CYS A 11 -32.35 11.91 -34.65
C CYS A 11 -32.21 10.47 -34.11
N PRO A 12 -32.49 10.22 -32.82
CA PRO A 12 -32.54 8.86 -32.29
C PRO A 12 -33.60 8.04 -33.04
N PRO A 13 -33.42 6.72 -33.26
CA PRO A 13 -34.40 5.86 -33.92
C PRO A 13 -35.67 5.63 -33.07
N TYR A 14 -36.78 5.20 -33.68
CA TYR A 14 -37.99 4.79 -32.95
C TYR A 14 -37.63 3.62 -32.01
N GLY A 15 -38.19 3.61 -30.80
CA GLY A 15 -37.88 2.57 -29.81
C GLY A 15 -36.56 2.75 -29.06
N TYR A 16 -35.79 3.81 -29.34
CA TYR A 16 -34.51 4.04 -28.67
C TYR A 16 -34.69 4.36 -27.17
N CYS A 17 -33.74 3.92 -26.35
CA CYS A 17 -33.75 4.12 -24.90
C CYS A 17 -35.06 3.65 -24.21
N GLY A 18 -35.67 2.57 -24.72
CA GLY A 18 -36.90 2.01 -24.16
C GLY A 18 -38.15 2.90 -24.31
N SER A 19 -38.10 3.94 -25.15
CA SER A 19 -39.27 4.77 -25.49
C SER A 19 -39.64 4.60 -26.95
N GLN A 20 -40.95 4.51 -27.24
CA GLN A 20 -41.45 4.53 -28.61
C GLN A 20 -41.11 5.85 -29.32
N TYR A 21 -41.16 6.96 -28.58
CA TYR A 21 -40.87 8.32 -29.06
C TYR A 21 -39.76 8.94 -28.19
N PRO A 22 -38.49 8.58 -28.43
CA PRO A 22 -37.40 9.08 -27.60
C PRO A 22 -37.32 10.60 -27.65
N MET A 23 -36.99 11.18 -26.49
CA MET A 23 -36.74 12.61 -26.34
C MET A 23 -35.26 12.85 -26.09
N TRP A 24 -34.70 13.93 -26.66
CA TRP A 24 -33.28 14.28 -26.47
C TRP A 24 -33.09 15.78 -26.32
N MET A 25 -32.03 16.15 -25.62
CA MET A 25 -31.64 17.56 -25.45
C MET A 25 -30.84 18.04 -26.67
N LEU A 26 -31.17 19.24 -27.18
CA LEU A 26 -30.32 19.94 -28.14
C LEU A 26 -29.32 20.86 -27.43
N GLY A 27 -28.04 20.68 -27.78
CA GLY A 27 -26.90 21.41 -27.23
C GLY A 27 -26.11 20.59 -26.22
N ASP A 28 -24.93 21.08 -25.86
CA ASP A 28 -24.04 20.43 -24.90
C ASP A 28 -24.49 20.70 -23.46
N HIS A 29 -23.96 19.91 -22.54
CA HIS A 29 -24.11 20.18 -21.13
C HIS A 29 -23.47 21.51 -20.72
N PRO A 30 -24.05 22.23 -19.75
CA PRO A 30 -23.44 23.44 -19.24
C PRO A 30 -22.16 23.14 -18.44
N THR A 31 -21.29 24.12 -18.35
CA THR A 31 -20.17 24.21 -17.41
C THR A 31 -20.67 24.63 -16.02
N GLU A 32 -19.84 24.45 -14.98
CA GLU A 32 -20.20 24.89 -13.61
C GLU A 32 -20.41 26.41 -13.52
N ALA A 33 -19.66 27.18 -14.32
CA ALA A 33 -19.73 28.64 -14.34
C ALA A 33 -21.03 29.17 -14.96
N GLU A 34 -21.64 28.42 -15.89
CA GLU A 34 -22.89 28.81 -16.55
C GLU A 34 -24.12 28.61 -15.66
N GLY A 35 -24.02 27.78 -14.61
CA GLY A 35 -25.12 27.55 -13.68
C GLY A 35 -26.28 26.77 -14.33
N ILE A 36 -27.51 27.29 -14.21
CA ILE A 36 -28.71 26.64 -14.77
C ILE A 36 -28.92 27.13 -16.19
N VAL A 37 -28.68 26.25 -17.17
CA VAL A 37 -28.89 26.53 -18.60
C VAL A 37 -30.17 25.89 -19.10
N LYS A 38 -30.83 26.57 -20.03
CA LYS A 38 -32.07 26.16 -20.67
C LYS A 38 -31.77 25.57 -22.06
N HIS A 39 -32.21 24.34 -22.30
CA HIS A 39 -32.10 23.68 -23.59
C HIS A 39 -33.46 23.35 -24.20
N THR A 40 -33.46 23.12 -25.51
CA THR A 40 -34.61 22.55 -26.20
C THR A 40 -34.63 21.05 -25.97
N LEU A 41 -35.80 20.52 -25.60
CA LEU A 41 -36.08 19.10 -25.55
C LEU A 41 -36.88 18.69 -26.80
N CYS A 42 -36.25 17.87 -27.64
CA CYS A 42 -36.78 17.38 -28.89
C CYS A 42 -37.44 16.01 -28.73
N SER A 43 -38.29 15.62 -29.66
CA SER A 43 -38.92 14.29 -29.70
C SER A 43 -39.02 13.76 -31.12
N ARG A 44 -38.93 12.44 -31.29
CA ARG A 44 -39.01 11.80 -32.61
C ARG A 44 -40.45 11.66 -33.09
N ILE A 45 -41.03 12.76 -33.55
CA ILE A 45 -42.39 12.84 -34.10
C ILE A 45 -42.31 13.58 -35.43
N SER A 46 -43.11 13.15 -36.42
CA SER A 46 -43.20 13.64 -37.81
C SER A 46 -43.74 15.09 -37.94
N SER A 47 -43.25 15.99 -37.08
CA SER A 47 -43.64 17.41 -36.99
C SER A 47 -42.79 18.21 -35.98
N SER A 48 -41.77 17.61 -35.35
CA SER A 48 -40.76 18.33 -34.56
C SER A 48 -39.70 18.93 -35.48
N TYR A 49 -39.36 20.21 -35.29
CA TYR A 49 -38.29 20.85 -36.07
C TYR A 49 -36.90 20.23 -35.82
N CYS A 50 -36.77 19.42 -34.78
CA CYS A 50 -35.51 18.76 -34.46
C CYS A 50 -35.26 17.52 -35.31
N CYS A 51 -36.29 17.01 -36.00
CA CYS A 51 -36.18 15.84 -36.85
C CYS A 51 -37.04 16.01 -38.09
N HIS A 52 -36.46 16.66 -39.10
CA HIS A 52 -37.12 16.89 -40.37
C HIS A 52 -36.85 15.75 -41.36
N THR A 53 -37.91 15.19 -41.93
CA THR A 53 -37.84 14.59 -43.27
C THR A 53 -38.01 15.71 -44.31
N PRO A 54 -37.28 15.70 -45.44
CA PRO A 54 -37.47 16.69 -46.48
C PRO A 54 -38.94 16.67 -46.97
N GLY A 55 -39.67 17.78 -46.78
CA GLY A 55 -41.06 17.94 -47.22
C GLY A 55 -42.11 18.08 -46.11
N GLU A 56 -41.78 17.90 -44.83
CA GLU A 56 -42.71 18.12 -43.71
C GLU A 56 -42.55 19.50 -43.06
N SER A 57 -43.66 20.24 -42.93
CA SER A 57 -43.68 21.48 -42.13
C SER A 57 -43.69 21.13 -40.64
N SER A 58 -42.68 21.57 -39.89
CA SER A 58 -42.61 21.41 -38.44
C SER A 58 -43.53 22.42 -37.74
N TYR A 59 -44.63 21.96 -37.15
CA TYR A 59 -45.54 22.81 -36.39
C TYR A 59 -45.33 22.71 -34.87
N ILE A 60 -44.59 21.70 -34.40
CA ILE A 60 -44.43 21.44 -32.97
C ILE A 60 -43.08 21.98 -32.51
N LYS A 61 -43.13 23.10 -31.76
CA LYS A 61 -41.96 23.62 -31.06
C LYS A 61 -41.61 22.66 -29.91
N GLY A 62 -40.36 22.20 -29.88
CA GLY A 62 -39.81 21.37 -28.79
C GLY A 62 -40.08 21.97 -27.41
N ASP A 63 -40.17 21.08 -26.42
CA ASP A 63 -40.31 21.45 -25.03
C ASP A 63 -38.98 21.99 -24.49
N VAL A 64 -38.94 22.31 -23.20
CA VAL A 64 -37.77 22.90 -22.55
C VAL A 64 -37.27 21.96 -21.48
N ILE A 65 -35.95 21.82 -21.36
CA ILE A 65 -35.28 21.17 -20.23
C ILE A 65 -34.30 22.15 -19.60
N TYR A 66 -34.12 22.08 -18.28
CA TYR A 66 -33.12 22.86 -17.56
C TYR A 66 -32.05 21.93 -17.02
N VAL A 67 -30.79 22.30 -17.20
CA VAL A 67 -29.63 21.49 -16.79
C VAL A 67 -28.67 22.36 -15.99
N LYS A 68 -28.07 21.78 -14.96
CA LYS A 68 -27.00 22.41 -14.17
C LYS A 68 -25.89 21.41 -13.92
N LYS A 69 -24.63 21.81 -14.12
CA LYS A 69 -23.45 21.07 -13.64
C LYS A 69 -23.22 21.42 -12.17
N CYS A 70 -23.07 20.41 -11.33
CA CYS A 70 -22.81 20.56 -9.90
C CYS A 70 -21.35 20.19 -9.57
N PRO A 71 -20.78 20.79 -8.50
CA PRO A 71 -19.50 20.38 -7.96
C PRO A 71 -19.49 18.87 -7.70
N GLY A 72 -18.41 18.20 -8.12
CA GLY A 72 -18.30 16.74 -8.07
C GLY A 72 -18.70 16.03 -9.38
N GLY A 73 -18.93 16.78 -10.47
CA GLY A 73 -19.03 16.21 -11.81
C GLY A 73 -20.34 15.49 -12.09
N TYR A 74 -21.47 15.97 -11.58
CA TYR A 74 -22.79 15.42 -11.93
C TYR A 74 -23.76 16.49 -12.42
N TYR A 75 -24.78 16.06 -13.14
CA TYR A 75 -25.80 16.93 -13.73
C TYR A 75 -27.14 16.78 -13.04
N VAL A 76 -27.78 17.92 -12.78
CA VAL A 76 -29.16 17.97 -12.30
C VAL A 76 -30.05 18.46 -13.42
N TYR A 77 -31.07 17.66 -13.76
CA TYR A 77 -32.04 17.95 -14.80
C TYR A 77 -33.38 18.30 -14.17
N ARG A 78 -34.00 19.39 -14.65
CA ARG A 78 -35.39 19.71 -14.34
C ARG A 78 -36.18 19.67 -15.64
N ILE A 79 -37.04 18.67 -15.74
CA ILE A 79 -37.99 18.51 -16.84
C ILE A 79 -39.33 19.08 -16.38
N PRO A 80 -39.77 20.25 -16.88
CA PRO A 80 -41.08 20.80 -16.59
C PRO A 80 -42.19 19.92 -17.20
N ASN A 81 -43.46 20.22 -16.87
CA ASN A 81 -44.59 19.53 -17.47
C ASN A 81 -44.54 19.64 -19.00
N LEU A 82 -44.32 18.49 -19.65
CA LEU A 82 -44.30 18.36 -21.10
C LEU A 82 -45.68 18.72 -21.65
N LYS A 83 -45.71 19.47 -22.75
CA LYS A 83 -46.97 19.93 -23.35
C LYS A 83 -47.81 18.77 -23.90
N TYR A 84 -47.15 17.67 -24.26
CA TYR A 84 -47.78 16.48 -24.84
C TYR A 84 -47.42 15.24 -24.00
N ASN A 85 -48.43 14.43 -23.66
CA ASN A 85 -48.30 13.32 -22.72
C ASN A 85 -48.53 11.97 -23.43
N TRP A 86 -47.55 11.50 -24.21
CA TRP A 86 -47.72 10.39 -25.16
C TRP A 86 -47.11 9.03 -24.75
N GLY A 87 -47.00 8.76 -23.44
CA GLY A 87 -46.59 7.44 -22.93
C GLY A 87 -45.08 7.16 -23.05
N ALA A 88 -44.50 6.60 -21.99
CA ALA A 88 -43.07 6.30 -21.78
C ALA A 88 -42.09 7.47 -22.01
N ARG A 89 -41.76 8.18 -20.91
CA ARG A 89 -40.87 9.34 -20.89
C ARG A 89 -39.40 8.93 -20.70
N SER A 90 -38.75 8.53 -21.78
CA SER A 90 -37.28 8.44 -21.81
C SER A 90 -36.71 9.74 -22.37
N VAL A 91 -35.93 10.45 -21.57
CA VAL A 91 -35.07 11.54 -22.06
C VAL A 91 -33.65 11.01 -22.08
N CYS A 92 -33.04 10.96 -23.27
CA CYS A 92 -31.61 10.73 -23.39
C CYS A 92 -30.86 12.06 -23.27
N SER A 93 -29.71 12.01 -22.60
CA SER A 93 -28.78 13.14 -22.52
C SER A 93 -27.78 13.08 -23.65
N VAL A 94 -27.17 14.21 -23.99
CA VAL A 94 -26.00 14.23 -24.87
C VAL A 94 -24.81 13.59 -24.14
N LYS A 95 -23.86 13.00 -24.85
CA LYS A 95 -22.61 12.57 -24.23
C LYS A 95 -21.80 13.83 -23.85
N ASP A 96 -21.55 14.03 -22.56
CA ASP A 96 -20.64 15.10 -22.13
C ASP A 96 -19.20 14.71 -22.51
N THR A 97 -18.63 15.43 -23.47
CA THR A 97 -17.24 15.27 -23.91
C THR A 97 -16.29 16.23 -23.19
N SER A 98 -16.81 17.13 -22.36
CA SER A 98 -16.00 18.09 -21.60
C SER A 98 -15.25 17.45 -20.45
N ASP A 99 -15.83 16.40 -19.85
CA ASP A 99 -15.22 15.62 -18.78
C ASP A 99 -15.18 14.12 -19.14
N PRO A 100 -13.99 13.58 -19.48
CA PRO A 100 -13.85 12.18 -19.83
C PRO A 100 -14.12 11.23 -18.65
N CYS A 101 -14.17 11.74 -17.40
CA CYS A 101 -14.45 10.92 -16.22
C CYS A 101 -15.90 10.47 -16.09
N LEU A 102 -16.85 11.20 -16.70
CA LEU A 102 -18.29 10.91 -16.62
C LEU A 102 -18.68 9.57 -17.22
N ASP A 103 -17.90 9.10 -18.19
CA ASP A 103 -18.14 7.86 -18.93
C ASP A 103 -16.91 6.92 -18.78
N SER A 104 -16.12 7.13 -17.72
CA SER A 104 -14.94 6.30 -17.44
C SER A 104 -15.32 4.95 -16.86
N ASN A 105 -14.47 3.95 -17.08
CA ASN A 105 -14.60 2.62 -16.47
C ASN A 105 -13.83 2.52 -15.14
N CYS A 106 -13.50 3.65 -14.51
CA CYS A 106 -12.70 3.67 -13.29
C CYS A 106 -13.52 3.14 -12.10
N THR A 107 -12.96 2.19 -11.37
CA THR A 107 -13.62 1.61 -10.18
C THR A 107 -13.55 2.51 -8.95
N TYR A 108 -12.46 3.28 -8.79
CA TYR A 108 -12.19 4.07 -7.59
C TYR A 108 -12.29 5.57 -7.86
N GLY A 109 -11.21 6.18 -8.35
CA GLY A 109 -11.18 7.60 -8.68
C GLY A 109 -10.85 7.84 -10.15
N CYS A 110 -11.15 9.05 -10.62
CA CYS A 110 -10.85 9.48 -11.98
C CYS A 110 -10.40 10.94 -12.00
N VAL A 111 -9.40 11.23 -12.83
CA VAL A 111 -8.97 12.61 -13.12
C VAL A 111 -8.90 12.83 -14.64
N ASN A 112 -9.26 14.04 -15.08
CA ASN A 112 -9.10 14.45 -16.47
C ASN A 112 -7.63 14.87 -16.72
N ASN A 113 -6.91 14.12 -17.55
CA ASN A 113 -5.55 14.39 -17.97
C ASN A 113 -5.53 14.72 -19.47
N ASN A 114 -5.58 16.01 -19.81
CA ASN A 114 -5.58 16.52 -21.19
C ASN A 114 -6.68 15.92 -22.09
N GLY A 115 -7.91 15.83 -21.58
CA GLY A 115 -9.07 15.31 -22.31
C GLY A 115 -9.16 13.77 -22.34
N LYS A 116 -8.25 13.07 -21.65
CA LYS A 116 -8.35 11.63 -21.40
C LYS A 116 -8.60 11.39 -19.92
N PHE A 117 -9.47 10.44 -19.59
CA PHE A 117 -9.62 10.04 -18.20
C PHE A 117 -8.42 9.20 -17.77
N GLN A 118 -7.99 9.38 -16.53
CA GLN A 118 -6.98 8.57 -15.89
C GLN A 118 -7.52 8.10 -14.54
N CYS A 119 -7.65 6.79 -14.37
CA CYS A 119 -8.09 6.23 -13.10
C CYS A 119 -7.03 6.43 -12.02
N THR A 120 -7.48 6.78 -10.83
CA THR A 120 -6.67 6.96 -9.62
C THR A 120 -7.04 5.90 -8.58
N CYS A 121 -6.05 5.54 -7.75
CA CYS A 121 -6.23 4.59 -6.68
C CYS A 121 -6.47 5.30 -5.34
N PRO A 122 -7.16 4.64 -4.40
CA PRO A 122 -7.19 5.08 -3.00
C PRO A 122 -5.77 5.27 -2.44
N PRO A 123 -5.58 6.12 -1.41
CA PRO A 123 -4.25 6.42 -0.86
C PRO A 123 -3.48 5.19 -0.38
N ASP A 124 -4.16 4.13 0.04
CA ASP A 124 -3.60 2.89 0.56
C ASP A 124 -3.31 1.82 -0.53
N MET A 125 -3.49 2.17 -1.81
CA MET A 125 -3.35 1.24 -2.93
C MET A 125 -2.44 1.81 -4.03
N VAL A 126 -1.86 0.90 -4.82
CA VAL A 126 -0.99 1.25 -5.96
C VAL A 126 -1.56 0.72 -7.26
N LYS A 127 -1.20 1.39 -8.36
CA LYS A 127 -1.62 1.00 -9.70
C LYS A 127 -0.78 -0.17 -10.22
N SER A 128 -1.44 -1.26 -10.63
CA SER A 128 -0.85 -2.40 -11.33
C SER A 128 -1.61 -2.64 -12.63
N GLY A 129 -1.03 -2.20 -13.75
CA GLY A 129 -1.75 -2.09 -15.02
C GLY A 129 -2.95 -1.15 -14.91
N ASP A 130 -4.15 -1.66 -15.19
CA ASP A 130 -5.41 -0.90 -15.09
C ASP A 130 -6.15 -1.11 -13.75
N HIS A 131 -5.61 -1.92 -12.84
CA HIS A 131 -6.22 -2.20 -11.54
C HIS A 131 -5.48 -1.52 -10.39
N CYS A 132 -6.22 -1.21 -9.32
CA CYS A 132 -5.63 -0.84 -8.04
C CYS A 132 -5.48 -2.10 -7.19
N VAL A 133 -4.27 -2.33 -6.69
CA VAL A 133 -3.93 -3.47 -5.85
C VAL A 133 -3.23 -2.99 -4.59
N LEU A 134 -3.22 -3.82 -3.55
CA LEU A 134 -2.45 -3.51 -2.36
C LEU A 134 -0.94 -3.59 -2.68
N PRO A 135 -0.10 -2.74 -2.07
CA PRO A 135 1.34 -2.69 -2.34
C PRO A 135 2.04 -4.04 -2.30
N CYS A 136 1.74 -4.90 -1.32
CA CYS A 136 2.34 -6.23 -1.19
C CYS A 136 1.97 -7.22 -2.30
N GLN A 137 0.95 -6.93 -3.11
CA GLN A 137 0.57 -7.76 -4.24
C GLN A 137 1.44 -7.49 -5.49
N VAL A 138 2.24 -6.42 -5.47
CA VAL A 138 3.13 -6.06 -6.57
C VAL A 138 4.53 -6.63 -6.30
N ASN A 139 4.79 -7.84 -6.80
CA ASN A 139 6.11 -8.49 -6.74
C ASN A 139 6.73 -8.55 -5.32
N ASN A 140 5.91 -8.73 -4.29
CA ASN A 140 6.33 -8.73 -2.88
C ASN A 140 7.29 -7.58 -2.54
N PRO A 141 7.03 -6.35 -3.01
CA PRO A 141 7.95 -5.22 -3.23
C PRO A 141 9.49 -5.47 -3.23
N GLY A 142 9.95 -6.64 -3.66
CA GLY A 142 11.34 -7.09 -3.50
C GLY A 142 11.72 -7.69 -2.14
N CYS A 143 10.85 -7.68 -1.13
CA CYS A 143 11.06 -8.30 0.18
C CYS A 143 11.52 -9.77 0.06
N SER A 144 12.60 -10.10 0.77
CA SER A 144 13.10 -11.49 0.82
C SER A 144 12.13 -12.47 1.51
N HIS A 145 11.28 -11.97 2.42
CA HIS A 145 10.34 -12.79 3.21
C HIS A 145 8.93 -12.18 3.20
N GLY A 146 8.49 -11.60 4.32
CA GLY A 146 7.14 -11.05 4.46
C GLY A 146 7.06 -9.59 3.99
N CYS A 147 5.87 -9.20 3.55
CA CYS A 147 5.50 -7.81 3.27
C CYS A 147 4.29 -7.40 4.11
N VAL A 148 4.23 -6.12 4.47
CA VAL A 148 3.13 -5.50 5.21
C VAL A 148 2.69 -4.24 4.47
N ASN A 149 1.39 -4.13 4.17
CA ASN A 149 0.80 -2.92 3.57
C ASN A 149 0.67 -1.82 4.61
N GLN A 150 1.00 -0.59 4.22
CA GLN A 150 0.86 0.61 5.05
C GLN A 150 -0.36 1.43 4.59
N ALA A 151 -0.93 2.23 5.50
CA ALA A 151 -2.12 3.02 5.22
C ALA A 151 -1.88 4.18 4.23
N ASP A 152 -0.62 4.53 3.98
CA ASP A 152 -0.20 5.57 3.03
C ASP A 152 0.08 5.03 1.61
N GLY A 153 -0.25 3.76 1.36
CA GLY A 153 -0.04 3.11 0.07
C GLY A 153 1.38 2.63 -0.15
N THR A 154 2.22 2.66 0.89
CA THR A 154 3.56 2.04 0.87
C THR A 154 3.51 0.61 1.39
N ALA A 155 4.65 -0.08 1.29
CA ALA A 155 4.85 -1.38 1.88
C ALA A 155 6.17 -1.42 2.64
N SER A 156 6.20 -2.21 3.71
CA SER A 156 7.41 -2.50 4.48
C SER A 156 7.64 -4.00 4.55
N CYS A 157 8.90 -4.42 4.49
CA CYS A 157 9.25 -5.82 4.65
C CYS A 157 9.24 -6.24 6.13
N ARG A 158 8.89 -7.49 6.38
CA ARG A 158 8.86 -8.09 7.72
C ARG A 158 9.59 -9.42 7.71
N CYS A 159 10.49 -9.58 8.68
CA CYS A 159 11.25 -10.80 8.84
C CYS A 159 10.55 -11.79 9.78
N PRO A 160 10.76 -13.10 9.58
CA PRO A 160 10.49 -14.11 10.61
C PRO A 160 11.23 -13.76 11.91
N PHE A 161 10.74 -14.25 13.05
CA PHE A 161 11.26 -13.88 14.38
C PHE A 161 12.75 -14.20 14.60
N TYR A 162 13.31 -15.16 13.85
CA TYR A 162 14.72 -15.57 13.92
C TYR A 162 15.65 -14.74 13.03
N LEU A 163 15.15 -13.84 12.19
CA LEU A 163 15.96 -12.94 11.35
C LEU A 163 15.71 -11.48 11.70
N THR A 164 16.62 -10.61 11.27
CA THR A 164 16.43 -9.15 11.35
C THR A 164 16.39 -8.53 9.96
N LEU A 165 15.68 -7.40 9.83
CA LEU A 165 15.65 -6.66 8.58
C LEU A 165 17.00 -5.98 8.37
N GLY A 166 17.61 -6.21 7.21
CA GLY A 166 18.89 -5.64 6.83
C GLY A 166 18.81 -4.14 6.55
N ALA A 167 19.97 -3.52 6.35
CA ALA A 167 20.09 -2.08 6.10
C ALA A 167 19.43 -1.62 4.78
N ASP A 168 19.20 -2.55 3.85
CA ASP A 168 18.46 -2.29 2.61
C ASP A 168 16.93 -2.23 2.80
N ASN A 169 16.44 -2.51 4.02
CA ASN A 169 15.03 -2.62 4.38
C ASN A 169 14.23 -3.67 3.57
N ILE A 170 14.94 -4.60 2.91
CA ILE A 170 14.36 -5.56 1.96
C ILE A 170 14.76 -6.99 2.34
N THR A 171 16.02 -7.19 2.67
CA THR A 171 16.61 -8.51 2.90
C THR A 171 16.59 -8.85 4.39
N CYS A 172 16.06 -10.01 4.75
CA CYS A 172 16.15 -10.53 6.10
C CYS A 172 17.46 -11.28 6.24
N ILE A 173 18.27 -10.84 7.19
CA ILE A 173 19.62 -11.31 7.43
C ILE A 173 19.71 -11.95 8.82
N SER A 174 20.72 -12.78 9.01
CA SER A 174 21.02 -13.29 10.34
C SER A 174 21.30 -12.13 11.29
N LYS A 175 20.85 -12.26 12.54
CA LYS A 175 21.16 -11.29 13.60
C LYS A 175 22.67 -11.14 13.81
N CYS A 176 23.46 -12.17 13.48
CA CYS A 176 24.92 -12.14 13.52
C CYS A 176 25.57 -11.26 12.44
N GLN A 177 24.87 -10.99 11.34
CA GLN A 177 25.42 -10.14 10.26
C GLN A 177 25.39 -8.64 10.62
N THR A 178 24.65 -8.27 11.68
CA THR A 178 24.61 -6.90 12.19
C THR A 178 25.45 -6.80 13.45
N ASN A 179 26.55 -6.04 13.40
CA ASN A 179 27.46 -5.80 14.53
C ASN A 179 27.90 -7.11 15.24
N ASN A 180 28.12 -8.19 14.48
CA ASN A 180 28.44 -9.53 15.00
C ASN A 180 27.45 -10.02 16.08
N GLY A 181 26.16 -9.63 16.01
CA GLY A 181 25.17 -9.92 17.04
C GLY A 181 25.51 -9.36 18.44
N GLY A 182 26.46 -8.42 18.51
CA GLY A 182 27.04 -7.90 19.74
C GLY A 182 28.08 -8.81 20.39
N CYS A 183 28.49 -9.92 19.76
CA CYS A 183 29.54 -10.80 20.26
C CYS A 183 30.93 -10.16 20.05
N SER A 184 31.83 -10.34 21.00
CA SER A 184 33.23 -9.90 20.83
C SER A 184 33.96 -10.72 19.76
N ASP A 185 33.66 -12.02 19.67
CA ASP A 185 34.40 -12.97 18.83
C ASP A 185 33.47 -13.74 17.90
N TYR A 186 32.97 -14.92 18.29
CA TYR A 186 32.12 -15.72 17.41
C TYR A 186 30.65 -15.54 17.73
N CYS A 187 29.88 -15.20 16.69
CA CYS A 187 28.43 -15.16 16.73
C CYS A 187 27.83 -16.35 16.01
N HIS A 188 26.80 -16.94 16.60
CA HIS A 188 25.96 -17.94 15.97
C HIS A 188 24.50 -17.80 16.44
N GLU A 189 23.62 -18.57 15.84
CA GLU A 189 22.21 -18.63 16.26
C GLU A 189 22.02 -19.81 17.22
N ASP A 190 21.15 -19.65 18.22
CA ASP A 190 20.73 -20.75 19.10
C ASP A 190 19.57 -21.56 18.49
N GLY A 191 19.03 -22.52 19.24
CA GLY A 191 17.92 -23.36 18.78
C GLY A 191 16.61 -22.61 18.54
N GLN A 192 16.51 -21.35 18.95
CA GLN A 192 15.37 -20.46 18.74
C GLN A 192 15.67 -19.40 17.66
N GLY A 193 16.90 -19.35 17.12
CA GLY A 193 17.30 -18.32 16.16
C GLY A 193 17.60 -16.97 16.81
N ASP A 194 17.92 -16.96 18.10
CA ASP A 194 18.45 -15.80 18.81
C ASP A 194 19.98 -15.81 18.81
N VAL A 195 20.57 -14.64 19.07
CA VAL A 195 22.03 -14.50 19.04
C VAL A 195 22.65 -15.19 20.26
N ALA A 196 23.52 -16.16 19.98
CA ALA A 196 24.43 -16.75 20.94
C ALA A 196 25.89 -16.48 20.55
N CYS A 197 26.73 -16.30 21.57
CA CYS A 197 28.16 -16.02 21.39
C CYS A 197 28.99 -17.19 21.91
N SER A 198 30.11 -17.45 21.24
CA SER A 198 31.10 -18.42 21.67
C SER A 198 32.51 -17.85 21.56
N CYS A 199 33.44 -18.40 22.34
CA CYS A 199 34.80 -17.90 22.42
C CYS A 199 35.80 -18.86 21.77
N PRO A 200 36.93 -18.33 21.25
CA PRO A 200 38.06 -19.17 20.83
C PRO A 200 38.66 -19.93 22.01
N ALA A 201 39.49 -20.93 21.71
CA ALA A 201 40.23 -21.65 22.72
C ALA A 201 41.00 -20.67 23.64
N ASN A 202 41.04 -20.97 24.94
CA ASN A 202 41.67 -20.19 26.02
C ASN A 202 40.92 -18.93 26.50
N LEU A 203 39.76 -18.60 25.94
CA LEU A 203 38.88 -17.55 26.45
C LEU A 203 37.57 -18.14 26.98
N VAL A 204 36.96 -17.46 27.93
CA VAL A 204 35.67 -17.82 28.52
C VAL A 204 34.67 -16.69 28.25
N LEU A 205 33.43 -17.08 27.93
CA LEU A 205 32.35 -16.12 27.75
C LEU A 205 31.99 -15.49 29.11
N ALA A 206 32.07 -14.18 29.21
CA ALA A 206 31.73 -13.44 30.41
C ALA A 206 30.22 -13.54 30.72
N SER A 207 29.85 -13.10 31.93
CA SER A 207 28.46 -13.15 32.41
C SER A 207 27.49 -12.26 31.62
N ASP A 208 27.99 -11.35 30.79
CA ASP A 208 27.17 -10.56 29.86
C ASP A 208 26.70 -11.37 28.63
N GLY A 209 27.22 -12.61 28.46
CA GLY A 209 26.88 -13.49 27.34
C GLY A 209 27.41 -13.02 25.98
N LYS A 210 28.28 -12.01 25.95
CA LYS A 210 28.74 -11.34 24.72
C LYS A 210 30.25 -11.19 24.63
N THR A 211 30.93 -10.99 25.75
CA THR A 211 32.36 -10.65 25.79
C THR A 211 33.20 -11.88 26.14
N CYS A 212 34.16 -12.22 25.30
CA CYS A 212 35.19 -13.21 25.63
C CYS A 212 36.32 -12.57 26.43
N LYS A 213 36.63 -13.16 27.57
CA LYS A 213 37.71 -12.69 28.46
C LYS A 213 38.60 -13.85 28.83
N THR A 214 39.82 -13.54 29.24
CA THR A 214 40.69 -14.57 29.80
C THR A 214 40.14 -15.00 31.16
N SER A 215 40.36 -16.26 31.52
CA SER A 215 39.74 -16.85 32.69
C SER A 215 40.23 -16.17 33.97
N CYS A 216 41.49 -15.75 34.04
CA CYS A 216 42.03 -15.04 35.20
C CYS A 216 41.41 -13.66 35.44
N THR A 217 40.80 -13.04 34.44
CA THR A 217 40.09 -11.75 34.63
C THR A 217 38.67 -11.93 35.18
N ILE A 218 38.17 -13.16 35.23
CA ILE A 218 36.86 -13.52 35.80
C ILE A 218 37.13 -14.29 37.10
N ASN A 219 36.78 -13.70 38.24
CA ASN A 219 36.96 -14.32 39.57
C ASN A 219 38.37 -14.88 39.81
N ASN A 220 39.42 -14.24 39.25
CA ASN A 220 40.80 -14.72 39.33
C ASN A 220 40.99 -16.17 38.83
N GLY A 221 40.18 -16.65 37.87
CA GLY A 221 40.20 -18.04 37.40
C GLY A 221 39.87 -19.06 38.50
N ASP A 222 39.15 -18.62 39.53
CA ASP A 222 38.89 -19.30 40.80
C ASP A 222 40.15 -19.62 41.61
N CYS A 223 41.28 -18.97 41.29
CA CYS A 223 42.52 -19.09 42.06
C CYS A 223 42.45 -18.21 43.31
N SER A 224 42.93 -18.74 44.44
CA SER A 224 43.01 -17.99 45.70
C SER A 224 44.02 -16.84 45.67
N HIS A 225 45.11 -16.96 44.90
CA HIS A 225 46.21 -15.99 44.87
C HIS A 225 46.63 -15.63 43.44
N VAL A 226 47.56 -16.38 42.85
CA VAL A 226 48.08 -16.08 41.51
C VAL A 226 47.33 -16.91 40.48
N CYS A 227 46.89 -16.27 39.40
CA CYS A 227 46.25 -16.92 38.28
C CYS A 227 47.03 -16.64 37.00
N ASN A 228 47.28 -17.68 36.22
CA ASN A 228 47.92 -17.62 34.92
C ASN A 228 47.04 -18.31 33.87
N ASP A 229 46.69 -17.59 32.81
CA ASP A 229 46.01 -18.16 31.64
C ASP A 229 47.03 -18.91 30.77
N THR A 230 46.77 -20.18 30.48
CA THR A 230 47.62 -21.01 29.61
C THR A 230 46.80 -21.65 28.48
N ASP A 231 47.47 -22.19 27.46
CA ASP A 231 46.81 -22.92 26.36
C ASP A 231 46.06 -24.19 26.78
N LYS A 232 46.24 -24.62 28.03
CA LYS A 232 45.55 -25.77 28.64
C LYS A 232 44.48 -25.34 29.64
N GLY A 233 44.19 -24.04 29.74
CA GLY A 233 43.27 -23.46 30.71
C GLY A 233 43.98 -22.72 31.86
N VAL A 234 43.24 -22.43 32.92
CA VAL A 234 43.73 -21.72 34.10
C VAL A 234 44.73 -22.56 34.88
N VAL A 235 45.89 -21.98 35.18
CA VAL A 235 46.86 -22.51 36.14
C VAL A 235 46.94 -21.54 37.32
N CYS A 236 46.72 -22.05 38.53
CA CYS A 236 46.89 -21.27 39.75
C CYS A 236 48.30 -21.48 40.30
N ASP A 237 48.87 -20.45 40.91
CA ASP A 237 50.17 -20.50 41.58
C ASP A 237 50.09 -19.90 42.98
N CYS A 238 50.97 -20.37 43.86
CA CYS A 238 51.05 -19.91 45.25
C CYS A 238 52.27 -19.00 45.46
N PRO A 239 52.10 -17.89 46.21
CA PRO A 239 53.24 -17.07 46.62
C PRO A 239 54.18 -17.85 47.56
N PRO A 240 55.41 -17.38 47.79
CA PRO A 240 56.37 -18.07 48.67
C PRO A 240 55.80 -18.37 50.06
N ASN A 241 56.10 -19.55 50.59
CA ASN A 241 55.64 -20.09 51.88
C ASN A 241 54.19 -20.59 51.96
N LEU A 242 53.48 -20.65 50.83
CA LEU A 242 52.19 -21.36 50.73
C LEU A 242 52.32 -22.54 49.75
N ASN A 243 51.56 -23.60 50.01
CA ASN A 243 51.48 -24.77 49.15
C ASN A 243 50.12 -24.83 48.47
N MET A 244 50.10 -25.37 47.25
CA MET A 244 48.86 -25.63 46.52
C MET A 244 48.06 -26.73 47.23
N GLY A 245 46.78 -26.47 47.47
CA GLY A 245 45.83 -27.44 48.00
C GLY A 245 45.39 -28.46 46.94
N ASP A 246 44.68 -29.50 47.38
CA ASP A 246 44.27 -30.63 46.53
C ASP A 246 43.26 -30.23 45.43
N ASP A 247 42.58 -29.10 45.59
CA ASP A 247 41.67 -28.55 44.58
C ASP A 247 42.41 -27.89 43.40
N GLY A 248 43.73 -27.70 43.48
CA GLY A 248 44.54 -27.01 42.47
C GLY A 248 44.22 -25.52 42.32
N LYS A 249 43.49 -24.93 43.29
CA LYS A 249 42.96 -23.56 43.25
C LYS A 249 43.32 -22.76 44.51
N THR A 250 43.34 -23.42 45.67
CA THR A 250 43.59 -22.77 46.97
C THR A 250 45.03 -22.92 47.43
N CYS A 251 45.59 -21.87 48.04
CA CYS A 251 46.90 -21.90 48.65
C CYS A 251 46.75 -21.90 50.18
N GLY A 252 47.31 -22.91 50.83
CA GLY A 252 47.31 -23.07 52.28
C GLY A 252 48.72 -23.02 52.86
N ALA A 253 48.81 -22.72 54.16
CA ALA A 253 50.06 -22.99 54.86
C ALA A 253 50.34 -24.49 54.79
N SER A 254 51.62 -24.88 54.72
CA SER A 254 51.97 -26.27 54.99
C SER A 254 51.47 -26.56 56.40
N ASP A 255 50.44 -27.39 56.54
CA ASP A 255 50.15 -28.01 57.84
C ASP A 255 51.35 -28.90 58.14
N GLY A 256 52.34 -28.27 58.79
CA GLY A 256 53.48 -28.95 59.36
C GLY A 256 52.95 -29.86 60.45
N PHE A 257 52.65 -31.10 60.07
CA PHE A 257 52.63 -32.22 61.01
C PHE A 257 54.03 -32.30 61.62
N ILE A 258 54.16 -31.74 62.82
CA ILE A 258 55.25 -32.01 63.78
C ILE A 258 54.95 -33.36 64.43
#